data_AF-A0A9E3J538-F1
#
_entry.id   AF-A0A9E3J538-F1
#
_cell.length_a   1.000
_cell.length_b   1.000
_cell.length_c   1.000
_cell.angle_alpha   90.00
_cell.angle_beta   90.00
_cell.angle_gamma   90.00
#
_symmetry.space_group_name_H-M   'P 1'
#
loop_
_entity.id
_entity.type
_entity.pdbx_description
1 polymer ?
#
loop_
_entity_poly.entity_id
_entity_poly.type
_entity_poly.pdbx_seq_one_letter_code
_entity_poly.pdbx_strand_id
1 'polypeptide(L)' 'VYKRRGYVCAVTLPKRPGVRQHMKVSLRAYGLRPVEDVGRYKYRAGPVTVHAGQRKVWVKGEVGRGKYDSDGWIRL' A
#
# COMPACT_ATOMS: atom_id res chain seq x y z
N VAL A 1 1.27 -2.28 7.26
CA VAL A 1 1.71 -0.89 6.98
C VAL A 1 2.68 -0.48 8.08
N TYR A 2 3.76 0.23 7.73
CA TYR A 2 4.81 0.63 8.65
C TYR A 2 4.90 2.15 8.72
N LYS A 3 5.15 2.70 9.92
CA LYS A 3 5.31 4.14 10.13
C LYS A 3 6.60 4.42 10.91
N ARG A 4 7.41 5.37 10.43
CA ARG A 4 8.63 5.81 11.10
C ARG A 4 8.94 7.27 10.79
N ARG A 5 9.10 8.10 11.83
CA ARG A 5 9.52 9.53 11.73
C ARG A 5 8.75 10.33 10.65
N GLY A 6 7.43 10.21 10.61
CA GLY A 6 6.58 10.92 9.65
C GLY A 6 6.50 10.29 8.25
N TYR A 7 7.26 9.22 7.98
CA TYR A 7 7.09 8.42 6.77
C TYR A 7 6.14 7.25 7.02
N VAL A 8 5.33 6.95 6.02
CA VAL A 8 4.50 5.75 5.96
C VAL A 8 4.99 4.91 4.80
N CYS A 9 5.21 3.62 5.06
CA CYS A 9 5.61 2.62 4.08
C CYS A 9 4.54 1.52 4.02
N ALA A 10 4.06 1.22 2.83
CA ALA A 10 3.09 0.16 2.59
C ALA A 10 3.69 -0.92 1.66
N VAL A 11 3.35 -2.16 1.97
CA VAL A 11 3.65 -3.34 1.18
C VAL A 11 2.40 -4.20 1.11
N THR A 12 2.20 -4.85 -0.02
CA THR A 12 1.15 -5.86 -0.19
C THR A 12 1.80 -7.23 -0.28
N LEU A 13 1.38 -8.14 0.60
CA LEU A 13 1.89 -9.51 0.67
C LEU A 13 0.79 -10.50 0.32
N PRO A 14 1.07 -11.52 -0.52
CA PRO A 14 0.13 -12.59 -0.77
C PRO A 14 0.07 -13.56 0.40
N LYS A 15 -1.14 -14.07 0.70
CA LYS A 15 -1.33 -15.14 1.69
C LYS A 15 -0.63 -16.45 1.29
N ARG A 16 -0.58 -16.73 -0.01
CA ARG A 16 0.10 -17.90 -0.60
C ARG A 16 1.09 -17.40 -1.65
N PRO A 17 2.38 -17.23 -1.31
CA PRO A 17 3.40 -16.83 -2.28
C PRO A 17 3.71 -17.96 -3.28
N GLY A 18 4.24 -17.61 -4.45
CA GLY A 18 4.76 -18.57 -5.44
C GLY A 18 4.14 -18.46 -6.84
N VAL A 19 2.84 -18.15 -6.94
CA VAL A 19 2.16 -17.92 -8.22
C VAL A 19 2.21 -16.44 -8.60
N ARG A 20 2.49 -16.13 -9.87
CA ARG A 20 2.40 -14.76 -10.40
C ARG A 20 0.95 -14.32 -10.46
N GLN A 21 0.54 -13.52 -9.50
CA GLN A 21 -0.79 -12.93 -9.42
C GLN A 21 -0.72 -11.41 -9.44
N HIS A 22 -1.81 -10.78 -9.87
CA HIS A 22 -1.95 -9.34 -9.80
C HIS A 22 -1.80 -8.90 -8.34
N MET A 23 -0.94 -7.91 -8.11
CA MET A 23 -0.87 -7.24 -6.83
C MET A 23 -0.77 -5.74 -7.04
N LYS A 24 -1.41 -5.01 -6.14
CA LYS A 24 -1.38 -3.56 -6.07
C LYS A 24 -1.09 -3.14 -4.63
N VAL A 25 -0.28 -2.10 -4.49
CA VAL A 25 -0.23 -1.28 -3.28
C VAL A 25 -0.38 0.18 -3.70
N SER A 26 -1.23 0.92 -3.01
CA SER A 26 -1.43 2.35 -3.21
C SER A 26 -1.37 3.02 -1.86
N LEU A 27 -0.52 4.03 -1.77
CA LEU A 27 -0.36 4.81 -0.57
C LEU A 27 -0.45 6.30 -0.93
N ARG A 28 -1.45 6.95 -0.35
CA ARG A 28 -1.69 8.37 -0.56
C ARG A 28 -1.68 9.10 0.76
N ALA A 29 -0.85 10.13 0.89
CA ALA A 29 -0.97 11.08 1.98
C ALA A 29 -1.95 12.20 1.59
N TYR A 30 -2.72 12.69 2.55
CA TYR A 30 -3.69 13.76 2.31
C TYR A 30 -3.01 14.99 1.70
N GLY A 31 -3.58 15.51 0.61
CA GLY A 31 -3.00 16.65 -0.13
C GLY A 31 -1.79 16.30 -1.02
N LEU A 32 -1.35 15.05 -1.08
CA LEU A 32 -0.28 14.59 -1.96
C LEU A 32 -0.81 13.63 -3.04
N ARG A 33 0.02 13.43 -4.08
CA ARG A 33 -0.23 12.43 -5.13
C ARG A 33 -0.09 11.03 -4.55
N PRO A 34 -0.94 10.07 -4.98
CA PRO A 34 -0.79 8.68 -4.60
C PRO A 34 0.50 8.11 -5.18
N VAL A 35 1.20 7.29 -4.38
CA VAL A 35 2.31 6.46 -4.83
C VAL A 35 1.79 5.03 -4.91
N GLU A 36 1.80 4.48 -6.12
CA GLU A 36 1.27 3.15 -6.39
C GLU A 36 2.34 2.25 -6.99
N ASP A 37 2.28 0.96 -6.64
CA ASP A 37 2.99 -0.11 -7.32
C ASP A 37 1.97 -1.18 -7.71
N VAL A 38 1.88 -1.47 -9.01
CA VAL A 38 0.89 -2.36 -9.61
C VAL A 38 1.59 -3.27 -10.60
N GLY A 39 1.38 -4.57 -10.46
CA GLY A 39 2.01 -5.54 -11.35
C GLY A 39 1.64 -6.98 -11.05
N ARG A 40 2.31 -7.93 -11.71
CA ARG A 40 2.19 -9.35 -11.43
C ARG A 40 3.40 -9.82 -10.65
N TYR A 41 3.21 -10.06 -9.37
CA TYR A 41 4.28 -10.44 -8.44
C TYR A 41 4.09 -11.86 -7.92
N LYS A 42 5.18 -12.49 -7.47
CA LYS A 42 5.14 -13.80 -6.80
C LYS A 42 5.17 -13.70 -5.28
N TYR A 43 5.83 -12.65 -4.76
CA TYR A 43 6.18 -12.53 -3.35
C TYR A 43 5.65 -11.26 -2.68
N ARG A 44 5.69 -10.11 -3.35
CA ARG A 44 5.18 -8.83 -2.81
C ARG A 44 5.03 -7.78 -3.90
N ALA A 45 4.16 -6.80 -3.66
CA ALA A 45 4.18 -5.49 -4.30
C ALA A 45 4.65 -4.43 -3.29
N GLY A 46 5.46 -3.47 -3.74
CA GLY A 46 6.13 -2.47 -2.92
C GLY A 46 7.54 -2.89 -2.46
N PRO A 47 8.18 -2.08 -1.61
CA PRO A 47 7.58 -1.04 -0.76
C PRO A 47 7.31 0.29 -1.47
N VAL A 48 6.15 0.88 -1.19
CA VAL A 48 5.86 2.29 -1.52
C VAL A 48 5.92 3.13 -0.25
N THR A 49 6.63 4.26 -0.30
CA THR A 49 6.84 5.12 0.86
C THR A 49 6.40 6.53 0.53
N VAL A 50 5.67 7.17 1.45
CA VAL A 50 5.29 8.59 1.36
C VAL A 50 5.63 9.30 2.66
N HIS A 51 6.00 10.57 2.55
CA HIS A 51 6.10 11.44 3.72
C HIS A 51 4.70 11.95 4.09
N ALA A 52 4.15 11.42 5.19
CA ALA A 52 2.82 11.78 5.69
C ALA A 52 2.86 12.82 6.80
N GLY A 53 3.93 12.91 7.59
CA GLY A 53 3.98 13.78 8.78
C GLY A 53 2.81 13.47 9.73
N GLN A 54 1.94 14.45 9.95
CA GLN A 54 0.69 14.32 10.73
C GLN A 54 -0.58 14.19 9.86
N ARG A 55 -0.42 14.03 8.54
CA ARG A 55 -1.52 13.94 7.59
C ARG A 55 -2.20 12.57 7.68
N LYS A 56 -3.51 12.54 7.40
CA LYS A 56 -4.22 11.28 7.18
C LYS A 56 -3.69 10.61 5.91
N VAL A 57 -3.73 9.29 5.87
CA VAL A 57 -3.33 8.51 4.71
C VAL A 57 -4.47 7.62 4.23
N TRP A 58 -4.49 7.34 2.94
CA TRP A 58 -5.39 6.39 2.32
C TRP A 58 -4.55 5.25 1.77
N VAL A 59 -4.80 4.03 2.25
CA VAL A 59 -4.06 2.84 1.88
C VAL A 59 -4.97 1.91 1.10
N LYS A 60 -4.52 1.44 -0.06
CA LYS A 60 -5.19 0.37 -0.80
C LYS A 60 -4.22 -0.75 -1.12
N GLY A 61 -4.72 -1.97 -1.12
CA GLY A 61 -3.99 -3.17 -1.47
C GLY A 61 -4.85 -4.09 -2.31
N GLU A 62 -4.23 -4.80 -3.25
CA GLU A 62 -4.90 -5.86 -4.01
C GLU A 62 -3.97 -7.05 -4.15
N VAL A 63 -4.51 -8.26 -4.01
CA VAL A 63 -3.82 -9.53 -4.27
C VAL A 63 -4.81 -10.47 -4.95
N GLY A 64 -4.63 -10.68 -6.25
CA GLY A 64 -5.53 -11.52 -7.05
C GLY A 64 -6.95 -10.99 -6.98
N ARG A 65 -7.85 -11.73 -6.31
CA ARG A 65 -9.25 -11.32 -6.08
C ARG A 65 -9.46 -10.59 -4.75
N GLY A 66 -8.48 -10.62 -3.85
CA GLY A 66 -8.55 -9.96 -2.55
C GLY A 66 -8.24 -8.48 -2.69
N LYS A 67 -9.17 -7.62 -2.23
CA LYS A 67 -8.99 -6.17 -2.19
C LYS A 67 -9.00 -5.68 -0.75
N TYR A 68 -8.19 -4.69 -0.47
CA TYR A 68 -8.11 -3.99 0.80
C TYR A 68 -8.19 -2.49 0.51
N ASP A 69 -9.07 -1.81 1.21
CA ASP A 69 -9.17 -0.36 1.25
C ASP A 69 -9.28 0.03 2.72
N SER A 70 -8.56 1.07 3.15
CA SER A 70 -8.66 1.61 4.51
C SER A 70 -9.97 2.35 4.79
N ASP A 71 -10.95 2.25 3.90
CA ASP A 71 -12.24 2.94 3.94
C ASP A 71 -12.07 4.46 4.01
N GLY A 72 -11.14 4.96 3.20
CA GLY A 72 -10.77 6.37 3.14
C GLY A 72 -9.58 6.74 4.02
N TRP A 73 -9.65 7.96 4.58
CA TRP A 73 -8.52 8.62 5.24
C TRP A 73 -8.35 8.16 6.70
N ILE A 74 -7.38 7.29 6.93
CA ILE A 74 -7.02 6.82 8.28
C ILE A 74 -5.86 7.62 8.87
N ARG A 75 -5.79 7.65 10.19
CA ARG A 75 -4.64 8.18 10.93
C ARG A 75 -3.79 7.00 11.41
N LEU A 76 -2.57 6.91 10.89
CA LEU A 76 -1.53 5.97 11.37
C LEU A 76 -0.63 6.67 12.40
#